data_AF-A0A7C4LHT0-F1
#
_entry.id   AF-A0A7C4LHT0-F1
#
_cell.length_a   1.000
_cell.length_b   1.000
_cell.length_c   1.000
_cell.angle_alpha   90.00
_cell.angle_beta   90.00
_cell.angle_gamma   90.00
#
_symmetry.space_group_name_H-M   'P 1'
#
loop_
_entity.id
_entity.type
_entity.pdbx_description
1 polymer ?
#
loop_
_entity_poly.entity_id
_entity_poly.type
_entity_poly.pdbx_seq_one_letter_code
_entity_poly.pdbx_strand_id
1 'polypeptide(L)'
;MARWVGYSYRKTKLGISLTYSMKYVVDTLYKDRHNLGFMIFPLGTGTMYRKDVLLKVGLWEHNVVQDDMYMGTKLHGAGYFVGYSDEALVEVSVPSTFSSFRVQQMRWAFGAIETLKKGYLRYVVKRSRELGLLRLVEGALFLLQYTPLASLSLSLILIPALSILLHDDLMRMNLYFLTAFSIMTIAYGLSIYKSLEKLKLPKIRILRSMGSIAAFTVSISPYILAHTVKALLDNKISYVVTPKGEKERAGGRDMNLVLFAIYLTVTLLGNLIIGNYFTSMWVGMFLAGIFYTLLKAEKIVHT
;
A
#
# COMPACT_ATOMS: atom_id res chain seq x y z
N MET A 1 -11.43 -4.42 -16.83
CA MET A 1 -11.60 -3.60 -15.63
C MET A 1 -11.87 -2.16 -16.04
N ALA A 2 -12.81 -1.52 -15.37
CA ALA A 2 -13.12 -0.10 -15.46
C ALA A 2 -12.22 0.74 -14.54
N ARG A 3 -12.03 2.01 -14.89
CA ARG A 3 -11.27 2.98 -14.11
C ARG A 3 -11.97 3.30 -12.79
N TRP A 4 -11.27 3.13 -11.68
CA TRP A 4 -11.76 3.57 -10.38
C TRP A 4 -11.63 5.09 -10.19
N VAL A 5 -12.70 5.69 -9.68
CA VAL A 5 -12.75 7.07 -9.21
C VAL A 5 -13.08 7.04 -7.72
N GLY A 6 -12.11 7.39 -6.89
CA GLY A 6 -12.29 7.40 -5.44
C GLY A 6 -13.25 8.51 -5.01
N TYR A 7 -14.12 8.23 -4.04
CA TYR A 7 -14.83 9.26 -3.29
C TYR A 7 -14.81 8.92 -1.80
N SER A 8 -14.92 9.94 -0.95
CA SER A 8 -14.96 9.75 0.50
C SER A 8 -16.32 10.17 1.06
N TYR A 9 -16.99 9.26 1.76
CA TYR A 9 -18.30 9.53 2.37
C TYR A 9 -18.21 10.65 3.42
N ARG A 10 -17.19 10.59 4.30
CA ARG A 10 -16.85 11.70 5.19
C ARG A 10 -15.63 12.44 4.67
N LYS A 11 -15.68 13.77 4.62
CA LYS A 11 -14.58 14.63 4.16
C LYS A 11 -13.49 14.78 5.22
N THR A 12 -12.91 13.68 5.70
CA THR A 12 -11.74 13.72 6.59
C THR A 12 -10.46 13.98 5.78
N LYS A 13 -9.39 14.42 6.45
CA LYS A 13 -8.07 14.53 5.81
C LYS A 13 -7.62 13.22 5.19
N LEU A 14 -7.82 12.10 5.88
CA LEU A 14 -7.49 10.77 5.37
C LEU A 14 -8.30 10.43 4.12
N GLY A 15 -9.62 10.59 4.17
CA GLY A 15 -10.49 10.29 3.03
C GLY A 15 -10.20 11.14 1.79
N ILE A 16 -9.94 12.44 1.96
CA ILE A 16 -9.56 13.33 0.85
C ILE A 16 -8.20 12.93 0.29
N SER A 17 -7.21 12.69 1.14
CA SER A 17 -5.87 12.31 0.66
C SER A 17 -5.88 10.98 -0.08
N LEU A 18 -6.66 9.99 0.40
CA LEU A 18 -6.86 8.71 -0.30
C LEU A 18 -7.57 8.89 -1.64
N THR A 19 -8.58 9.77 -1.69
CA THR A 19 -9.29 10.10 -2.93
C THR A 19 -8.34 10.65 -3.99
N TYR A 20 -7.46 11.59 -3.61
CA TYR A 20 -6.48 12.14 -4.54
C TYR A 20 -5.42 11.10 -4.93
N SER A 21 -4.87 10.35 -3.98
CA SER A 21 -3.86 9.32 -4.27
C SER A 21 -4.40 8.20 -5.15
N MET A 22 -5.70 7.89 -5.08
CA MET A 22 -6.35 6.88 -5.94
C MET A 22 -6.08 7.14 -7.41
N LYS A 23 -6.06 8.42 -7.83
CA LYS A 23 -5.74 8.77 -9.22
C LYS A 23 -4.35 8.23 -9.63
N TYR A 24 -3.34 8.50 -8.81
CA TYR A 24 -1.97 8.04 -9.09
C TYR A 24 -1.87 6.52 -9.09
N VAL A 25 -2.52 5.87 -8.12
CA VAL A 25 -2.57 4.40 -8.01
C VAL A 25 -3.21 3.78 -9.25
N VAL A 26 -4.34 4.31 -9.71
CA VAL A 26 -5.03 3.79 -10.91
C VAL A 26 -4.22 4.03 -12.19
N ASP A 27 -3.63 5.22 -12.32
CA ASP A 27 -2.79 5.54 -13.47
C ASP A 27 -1.58 4.59 -13.55
N THR A 28 -0.86 4.40 -12.44
CA THR A 28 0.39 3.61 -12.43
C THR A 28 0.16 2.10 -12.36
N LEU A 29 -0.72 1.64 -11.47
CA LEU A 29 -0.89 0.20 -11.21
C LEU A 29 -1.85 -0.49 -12.19
N TYR A 30 -2.59 0.26 -13.01
CA TYR A 30 -3.54 -0.32 -13.96
C TYR A 30 -3.37 0.22 -15.36
N LYS A 31 -3.52 1.53 -15.57
CA LYS A 31 -3.45 2.11 -16.93
C LYS A 31 -2.08 1.94 -17.57
N ASP A 32 -1.02 2.39 -16.91
CA ASP A 32 0.33 2.39 -17.48
C ASP A 32 0.85 0.95 -17.64
N ARG A 33 0.58 0.08 -16.67
CA ARG A 33 0.88 -1.36 -16.77
C ARG A 33 0.17 -2.02 -17.95
N HIS A 34 -1.10 -1.69 -18.17
CA HIS A 34 -1.84 -2.19 -19.33
C HIS A 34 -1.21 -1.74 -20.64
N ASN A 35 -0.87 -0.45 -20.76
CA ASN A 35 -0.24 0.12 -21.95
C ASN A 35 1.15 -0.49 -22.24
N LEU A 36 1.87 -0.89 -21.19
CA LEU A 36 3.16 -1.59 -21.30
C LEU A 36 3.01 -3.10 -21.56
N GLY A 37 1.78 -3.61 -21.68
CA GLY A 37 1.51 -5.01 -21.93
C GLY A 37 1.83 -5.92 -20.74
N PHE A 38 1.79 -5.39 -19.52
CA PHE A 38 1.95 -6.16 -18.29
C PHE A 38 0.64 -6.79 -17.81
N MET A 39 0.77 -7.75 -16.90
CA MET A 39 -0.39 -8.40 -16.29
C MET A 39 -1.13 -7.41 -15.38
N ILE A 40 -2.43 -7.31 -15.62
CA ILE A 40 -3.37 -6.58 -14.76
C ILE A 40 -4.19 -7.59 -13.98
N PHE A 41 -4.28 -7.39 -12.68
CA PHE A 41 -5.13 -8.21 -11.84
C PHE A 41 -6.52 -7.58 -11.70
N PRO A 42 -7.61 -8.38 -11.70
CA PRO A 42 -8.94 -7.86 -11.48
C PRO A 42 -9.11 -7.16 -10.14
N LEU A 43 -10.04 -6.21 -10.11
CA LEU A 43 -10.53 -5.58 -8.89
C LEU A 43 -11.94 -6.09 -8.58
N GLY A 44 -12.28 -6.19 -7.29
CA GLY A 44 -13.57 -6.66 -6.81
C GLY A 44 -14.75 -5.75 -7.17
N THR A 45 -14.52 -4.58 -7.75
CA THR A 45 -15.57 -3.68 -8.25
C THR A 45 -15.15 -3.16 -9.62
N GLY A 46 -16.07 -3.08 -10.57
CA GLY A 46 -15.78 -2.60 -11.93
C GLY A 46 -15.05 -3.60 -12.83
N THR A 47 -15.11 -4.91 -12.53
CA THR A 47 -14.61 -5.96 -13.43
C THR A 47 -15.77 -6.77 -14.01
N MET A 48 -15.78 -6.92 -15.34
CA MET A 48 -16.67 -7.84 -16.05
C MET A 48 -15.88 -9.03 -16.56
N TYR A 49 -16.52 -10.20 -16.58
CA TYR A 49 -15.93 -11.44 -17.03
C TYR A 49 -16.83 -12.12 -18.06
N ARG A 50 -16.22 -12.79 -19.05
CA ARG A 50 -16.97 -13.66 -19.94
C ARG A 50 -17.33 -14.97 -19.22
N LYS A 51 -18.59 -15.40 -19.32
CA LYS A 51 -19.12 -16.55 -18.59
C LYS A 51 -18.38 -17.85 -18.95
N ASP A 52 -18.14 -18.08 -20.23
CA ASP A 52 -17.41 -19.25 -20.75
C ASP A 52 -15.97 -19.29 -20.18
N VAL A 53 -15.30 -18.15 -20.12
CA VAL A 53 -13.95 -18.04 -19.55
C VAL A 53 -13.97 -18.35 -18.05
N LEU A 54 -14.93 -17.82 -17.28
CA LEU A 54 -15.06 -18.11 -15.84
C LEU A 54 -15.27 -19.59 -15.55
N LEU A 55 -16.15 -20.24 -16.33
CA LEU A 55 -16.39 -21.68 -16.20
C LEU A 55 -15.11 -22.48 -16.52
N LYS A 56 -14.39 -22.09 -17.58
CA LYS A 56 -13.14 -22.75 -17.99
C LYS A 56 -12.03 -22.66 -16.95
N VAL A 57 -11.91 -21.53 -16.23
CA VAL A 57 -10.88 -21.35 -15.19
C VAL A 57 -11.30 -21.84 -13.80
N GLY A 58 -12.50 -22.43 -13.68
CA GLY A 58 -12.97 -23.07 -12.45
C GLY A 58 -13.43 -22.08 -11.38
N LEU A 59 -14.12 -20.99 -11.79
CA LEU A 59 -14.81 -20.03 -10.91
C LEU A 59 -13.94 -19.47 -9.75
N TRP A 60 -14.59 -18.83 -8.77
CA TRP A 60 -13.93 -18.22 -7.62
C TRP A 60 -13.41 -19.27 -6.63
N GLU A 61 -12.27 -18.96 -6.03
CA GLU A 61 -11.70 -19.77 -4.96
C GLU A 61 -12.32 -19.38 -3.62
N HIS A 62 -12.74 -20.35 -2.82
CA HIS A 62 -13.49 -20.07 -1.58
C HIS A 62 -12.59 -19.73 -0.38
N ASN A 63 -11.32 -20.14 -0.41
CA ASN A 63 -10.40 -20.05 0.72
C ASN A 63 -9.26 -19.04 0.48
N VAL A 64 -9.61 -17.88 -0.06
CA VAL A 64 -8.70 -16.75 -0.30
C VAL A 64 -9.34 -15.44 0.10
N VAL A 65 -8.52 -14.49 0.54
CA VAL A 65 -8.97 -13.19 1.06
C VAL A 65 -9.30 -12.20 -0.07
N GLN A 66 -8.54 -12.26 -1.15
CA GLN A 66 -8.70 -11.43 -2.35
C GLN A 66 -8.98 -12.34 -3.55
N ASP A 67 -10.23 -12.76 -3.63
CA ASP A 67 -10.76 -13.66 -4.63
C ASP A 67 -10.72 -13.06 -6.06
N ASP A 68 -10.86 -11.74 -6.16
CA ASP A 68 -10.66 -10.93 -7.36
C ASP A 68 -9.22 -11.04 -7.93
N MET A 69 -8.22 -10.78 -7.10
CA MET A 69 -6.82 -10.85 -7.50
C MET A 69 -6.38 -12.30 -7.73
N TYR A 70 -6.90 -13.24 -6.94
CA TYR A 70 -6.67 -14.67 -7.13
C TYR A 70 -7.24 -15.16 -8.48
N MET A 71 -8.44 -14.72 -8.85
CA MET A 71 -9.02 -14.98 -10.18
C MET A 71 -8.10 -14.50 -11.30
N GLY A 72 -7.42 -13.36 -11.11
CA GLY A 72 -6.37 -12.89 -12.04
C GLY A 72 -5.28 -13.94 -12.31
N THR A 73 -4.81 -14.64 -11.28
CA THR A 73 -3.80 -15.70 -11.44
C THR A 73 -4.33 -16.90 -12.23
N LYS A 74 -5.60 -17.28 -12.01
CA LYS A 74 -6.28 -18.34 -12.78
C LYS A 74 -6.41 -17.95 -14.26
N LEU A 75 -6.83 -16.72 -14.54
CA LEU A 75 -6.96 -16.19 -15.90
C LEU A 75 -5.61 -16.19 -16.63
N HIS A 76 -4.58 -15.61 -16.03
CA HIS A 76 -3.24 -15.54 -16.61
C HIS A 76 -2.62 -16.92 -16.80
N GLY A 77 -2.83 -17.83 -15.85
CA GLY A 77 -2.40 -19.22 -15.99
C GLY A 77 -3.12 -20.01 -17.10
N ALA A 78 -4.28 -19.52 -17.58
CA ALA A 78 -5.08 -20.17 -18.61
C ALA A 78 -5.00 -19.51 -20.00
N GLY A 79 -4.15 -18.51 -20.21
CA GLY A 79 -4.06 -17.80 -21.50
C GLY A 79 -4.66 -16.42 -21.52
N TYR A 80 -5.48 -16.06 -20.53
CA TYR A 80 -6.31 -14.87 -20.58
C TYR A 80 -5.64 -13.66 -19.92
N PHE A 81 -5.79 -12.51 -20.54
CA PHE A 81 -5.34 -11.23 -20.01
C PHE A 81 -6.53 -10.36 -19.64
N VAL A 82 -6.37 -9.61 -18.55
CA VAL A 82 -7.38 -8.65 -18.09
C VAL A 82 -7.09 -7.32 -18.80
N GLY A 83 -8.06 -6.84 -19.58
CA GLY A 83 -7.99 -5.51 -20.19
C GLY A 83 -8.36 -4.41 -19.20
N TYR A 84 -7.87 -3.20 -19.45
CA TYR A 84 -8.21 -1.99 -18.72
C TYR A 84 -8.94 -1.01 -19.64
N SER A 85 -10.03 -0.39 -19.17
CA SER A 85 -10.78 0.65 -19.88
C SER A 85 -10.73 1.94 -19.08
N ASP A 86 -10.20 2.99 -19.70
CA ASP A 86 -10.14 4.34 -19.12
C ASP A 86 -11.44 5.12 -19.32
N GLU A 87 -12.34 4.62 -20.18
CA GLU A 87 -13.62 5.25 -20.53
C GLU A 87 -14.75 4.83 -19.59
N ALA A 88 -14.71 3.60 -19.08
CA ALA A 88 -15.66 3.13 -18.08
C ALA A 88 -15.22 3.62 -16.69
N LEU A 89 -15.99 4.53 -16.08
CA LEU A 89 -15.72 5.06 -14.74
C LEU A 89 -16.58 4.34 -13.71
N VAL A 90 -15.96 3.92 -12.60
CA VAL A 90 -16.65 3.31 -11.47
C VAL A 90 -16.26 4.03 -10.18
N GLU A 91 -17.26 4.57 -9.50
CA GLU A 91 -17.07 5.24 -8.22
C GLU A 91 -16.83 4.23 -7.10
N VAL A 92 -15.76 4.45 -6.32
CA VAL A 92 -15.39 3.56 -5.22
C VAL A 92 -15.17 4.36 -3.95
N SER A 93 -15.89 3.98 -2.89
CA SER A 93 -15.72 4.59 -1.58
C SER A 93 -14.36 4.24 -0.98
N VAL A 94 -13.57 5.26 -0.68
CA VAL A 94 -12.33 5.13 0.10
C VAL A 94 -12.65 5.22 1.60
N PRO A 95 -11.84 4.59 2.46
CA PRO A 95 -11.95 4.77 3.91
C PRO A 95 -11.84 6.24 4.30
N SER A 96 -12.64 6.67 5.27
CA SER A 96 -12.57 8.02 5.86
C SER A 96 -12.02 8.03 7.29
N THR A 97 -11.90 6.87 7.92
CA THR A 97 -11.32 6.70 9.27
C THR A 97 -9.99 5.93 9.22
N PHE A 98 -9.12 6.17 10.20
CA PHE A 98 -7.83 5.45 10.26
C PHE A 98 -8.04 3.96 10.50
N SER A 99 -9.04 3.59 11.33
CA SER A 99 -9.37 2.19 11.58
C SER A 99 -9.82 1.46 10.31
N SER A 100 -10.73 2.05 9.52
CA SER A 100 -11.17 1.45 8.25
C SER A 100 -10.04 1.35 7.24
N PHE A 101 -9.18 2.38 7.16
CA PHE A 101 -8.00 2.36 6.30
C PHE A 101 -7.05 1.21 6.68
N ARG A 102 -6.70 1.11 7.96
CA ARG A 102 -5.88 0.03 8.50
C ARG A 102 -6.47 -1.35 8.19
N VAL A 103 -7.76 -1.58 8.47
CA VAL A 103 -8.45 -2.86 8.21
C VAL A 103 -8.40 -3.23 6.73
N GLN A 104 -8.65 -2.27 5.83
CA GLN A 104 -8.57 -2.51 4.41
C GLN A 104 -7.17 -2.89 3.95
N GLN A 105 -6.16 -2.12 4.36
CA GLN A 105 -4.79 -2.33 3.92
C GLN A 105 -4.16 -3.60 4.50
N MET A 106 -4.48 -3.97 5.75
CA MET A 106 -4.08 -5.26 6.35
C MET A 106 -4.59 -6.44 5.52
N ARG A 107 -5.86 -6.37 5.09
CA ARG A 107 -6.49 -7.41 4.27
C ARG A 107 -5.84 -7.48 2.89
N TRP A 108 -5.57 -6.34 2.26
CA TRP A 108 -4.91 -6.29 0.96
C TRP A 108 -3.45 -6.77 1.02
N ALA A 109 -2.71 -6.44 2.08
CA ALA A 109 -1.35 -6.94 2.28
C ALA A 109 -1.32 -8.46 2.44
N PHE A 110 -2.24 -9.02 3.24
CA PHE A 110 -2.36 -10.47 3.40
C PHE A 110 -2.74 -11.14 2.07
N GLY A 111 -3.78 -10.64 1.40
CA GLY A 111 -4.32 -11.22 0.17
C GLY A 111 -3.34 -11.18 -1.00
N ALA A 112 -2.47 -10.15 -1.08
CA ALA A 112 -1.43 -10.06 -2.10
C ALA A 112 -0.38 -11.17 -1.97
N ILE A 113 0.13 -11.40 -0.77
CA ILE A 113 1.09 -12.48 -0.49
C ILE A 113 0.43 -13.86 -0.65
N GLU A 114 -0.81 -14.01 -0.18
CA GLU A 114 -1.58 -15.24 -0.36
C GLU A 114 -1.78 -15.56 -1.85
N THR A 115 -2.15 -14.55 -2.65
CA THR A 115 -2.34 -14.70 -4.10
C THR A 115 -1.05 -15.06 -4.80
N LEU A 116 0.08 -14.47 -4.41
CA LEU A 116 1.40 -14.86 -4.92
C LEU A 116 1.68 -16.34 -4.64
N LYS A 117 1.59 -16.76 -3.37
CA LYS A 117 1.93 -18.13 -2.93
C LYS A 117 1.00 -19.19 -3.52
N LYS A 118 -0.31 -19.00 -3.39
CA LYS A 118 -1.33 -20.01 -3.71
C LYS A 118 -1.78 -19.98 -5.18
N GLY A 119 -1.73 -18.81 -5.82
CA GLY A 119 -2.25 -18.58 -7.16
C GLY A 119 -1.15 -18.41 -8.19
N TYR A 120 -0.32 -17.38 -8.01
CA TYR A 120 0.67 -16.98 -9.00
C TYR A 120 1.73 -18.06 -9.25
N LEU A 121 2.33 -18.60 -8.19
CA LEU A 121 3.31 -19.70 -8.30
C LEU A 121 2.68 -20.97 -8.88
N ARG A 122 1.39 -21.21 -8.61
CA ARG A 122 0.68 -22.41 -9.05
C ARG A 122 0.24 -22.35 -10.52
N TYR A 123 -0.28 -21.21 -10.97
CA TYR A 123 -0.94 -21.08 -12.27
C TYR A 123 -0.08 -20.30 -13.28
N VAL A 124 0.54 -19.19 -12.86
CA VAL A 124 1.20 -18.25 -13.78
C VAL A 124 2.63 -18.68 -14.10
N VAL A 125 3.40 -19.12 -13.10
CA VAL A 125 4.81 -19.54 -13.30
C VAL A 125 4.93 -20.73 -14.25
N LYS A 126 3.92 -21.59 -14.33
CA LYS A 126 3.85 -22.70 -15.29
C LYS A 126 3.87 -22.24 -16.75
N ARG A 127 3.51 -20.98 -17.03
CA ARG A 127 3.54 -20.34 -18.35
C ARG A 127 4.71 -19.38 -18.52
N SER A 128 5.76 -19.51 -17.71
CA SER A 128 6.94 -18.63 -17.75
C SER A 128 7.57 -18.51 -19.15
N ARG A 129 7.63 -19.61 -19.91
CA ARG A 129 8.15 -19.62 -21.29
C ARG A 129 7.36 -18.74 -22.25
N GLU A 130 6.03 -18.73 -22.10
CA GLU A 130 5.12 -17.98 -22.98
C GLU A 130 4.98 -16.51 -22.57
N LEU A 131 5.02 -16.23 -21.27
CA LEU A 131 4.87 -14.87 -20.72
C LEU A 131 6.15 -14.04 -20.84
N GLY A 132 7.31 -14.69 -20.88
CA GLY A 132 8.61 -14.02 -20.81
C GLY A 132 8.95 -13.54 -19.39
N LEU A 133 10.25 -13.44 -19.11
CA LEU A 133 10.75 -13.14 -17.77
C LEU A 133 10.25 -11.79 -17.24
N LEU A 134 10.22 -10.77 -18.09
CA LEU A 134 9.84 -9.42 -17.67
C LEU A 134 8.40 -9.37 -17.14
N ARG A 135 7.42 -9.92 -17.88
CA ARG A 135 6.02 -9.96 -17.42
C ARG A 135 5.87 -10.80 -16.16
N LEU A 136 6.63 -11.89 -16.04
CA LEU A 136 6.60 -12.75 -14.87
C LEU A 136 7.12 -12.03 -13.62
N VAL A 137 8.27 -11.39 -13.71
CA VAL A 137 8.84 -10.62 -12.60
C VAL A 137 7.93 -9.46 -12.22
N GLU A 138 7.41 -8.73 -13.21
CA GLU A 138 6.57 -7.56 -12.99
C GLU A 138 5.22 -7.92 -12.33
N GLY A 139 4.62 -9.06 -12.73
CA GLY A 139 3.43 -9.59 -12.08
C GLY A 139 3.68 -10.05 -10.65
N ALA A 140 4.85 -10.64 -10.36
CA ALA A 140 5.24 -10.97 -9.00
C ALA A 140 5.47 -9.71 -8.15
N LEU A 141 6.13 -8.68 -8.71
CA LEU A 141 6.35 -7.39 -8.05
C LEU A 141 5.04 -6.68 -7.70
N PHE A 142 4.00 -6.79 -8.55
CA PHE A 142 2.66 -6.29 -8.24
C PHE A 142 2.10 -6.92 -6.97
N LEU A 143 2.18 -8.25 -6.85
CA LEU A 143 1.68 -8.98 -5.68
C LEU A 143 2.57 -8.75 -4.45
N LEU A 144 3.81 -8.29 -4.65
CA LEU A 144 4.73 -7.89 -3.59
C LEU A 144 4.67 -6.38 -3.27
N GLN A 145 3.70 -5.62 -3.80
CA GLN A 145 3.63 -4.16 -3.62
C GLN A 145 3.60 -3.67 -2.16
N TYR A 146 3.23 -4.52 -1.20
CA TYR A 146 3.23 -4.21 0.23
C TYR A 146 4.56 -4.49 0.93
N THR A 147 5.48 -5.24 0.31
CA THR A 147 6.76 -5.60 0.94
C THR A 147 7.67 -4.41 1.22
N PRO A 148 7.74 -3.34 0.39
CA PRO A 148 8.55 -2.17 0.77
C PRO A 148 8.06 -1.52 2.06
N LEU A 149 6.76 -1.47 2.27
CA LEU A 149 6.16 -0.90 3.48
C LEU A 149 6.35 -1.82 4.70
N ALA A 150 6.26 -3.14 4.52
CA ALA A 150 6.59 -4.11 5.56
C ALA A 150 8.07 -3.99 5.97
N SER A 151 8.98 -3.91 5.00
CA SER A 151 10.42 -3.73 5.23
C SER A 151 10.74 -2.40 5.92
N LEU A 152 10.03 -1.32 5.60
CA LEU A 152 10.13 -0.04 6.32
C LEU A 152 9.72 -0.19 7.79
N SER A 153 8.63 -0.90 8.08
CA SER A 153 8.25 -1.12 9.48
C SER A 153 9.28 -1.99 10.20
N LEU A 154 9.81 -3.02 9.54
CA LEU A 154 10.82 -3.89 10.13
C LEU A 154 12.11 -3.11 10.43
N SER A 155 12.53 -2.24 9.51
CA SER A 155 13.68 -1.37 9.74
C SER A 155 13.43 -0.40 10.89
N LEU A 156 12.20 0.14 11.03
CA LEU A 156 11.85 1.07 12.12
C LEU A 156 11.89 0.39 13.48
N ILE A 157 11.71 -0.92 13.52
CA ILE A 157 11.88 -1.72 14.72
C ILE A 157 13.37 -2.01 14.93
N LEU A 158 14.04 -2.64 13.96
CA LEU A 158 15.37 -3.21 14.19
C LEU A 158 16.48 -2.16 14.27
N ILE A 159 16.50 -1.18 13.37
CA ILE A 159 17.64 -0.28 13.21
C ILE A 159 17.90 0.57 14.45
N PRO A 160 16.91 1.25 15.05
CA PRO A 160 17.20 2.09 16.21
C PRO A 160 17.51 1.28 17.47
N ALA A 161 16.99 0.05 17.60
CA ALA A 161 17.36 -0.86 18.68
C ALA A 161 18.79 -1.39 18.52
N LEU A 162 19.16 -1.83 17.32
CA LEU A 162 20.50 -2.33 17.02
C LEU A 162 21.56 -1.23 17.10
N SER A 163 21.22 -0.01 16.69
CA SER A 163 22.08 1.17 16.79
C SER A 163 22.44 1.48 18.25
N ILE A 164 21.49 1.34 19.18
CA ILE A 164 21.75 1.43 20.63
C ILE A 164 22.60 0.26 21.11
N LEU A 165 22.23 -0.98 20.75
CA LEU A 165 22.92 -2.18 21.20
C LEU A 165 24.40 -2.21 20.78
N LEU A 166 24.66 -1.85 19.53
CA LEU A 166 25.99 -1.87 18.92
C LEU A 166 26.79 -0.60 19.21
N HIS A 167 26.17 0.42 19.80
CA HIS A 167 26.78 1.75 20.00
C HIS A 167 27.33 2.35 18.69
N ASP A 168 26.63 2.12 17.58
CA ASP A 168 27.02 2.58 16.25
C ASP A 168 25.82 3.14 15.48
N ASP A 169 26.03 4.20 14.72
CA ASP A 169 24.96 4.89 14.00
C ASP A 169 24.68 4.22 12.66
N LEU A 170 23.78 3.23 12.68
CA LEU A 170 23.47 2.39 11.52
C LEU A 170 22.83 3.14 10.34
N MET A 171 22.30 4.34 10.56
CA MET A 171 21.78 5.21 9.49
C MET A 171 22.83 6.18 8.96
N ARG A 172 24.07 6.10 9.43
CA ARG A 172 25.19 6.86 8.86
C ARG A 172 25.51 6.34 7.46
N MET A 173 24.85 6.94 6.49
CA MET A 173 25.02 6.60 5.07
C MET A 173 26.20 7.37 4.48
N ASN A 174 26.92 6.74 3.56
CA ASN A 174 27.87 7.47 2.73
C ASN A 174 27.15 8.45 1.79
N LEU A 175 27.90 9.44 1.28
CA LEU A 175 27.33 10.49 0.44
C LEU A 175 26.66 9.92 -0.82
N TYR A 176 27.27 8.93 -1.47
CA TYR A 176 26.74 8.33 -2.71
C TYR A 176 25.36 7.69 -2.50
N PHE A 177 25.18 6.94 -1.42
CA PHE A 177 23.92 6.31 -1.08
C PHE A 177 22.86 7.37 -0.76
N LEU A 178 23.22 8.38 0.05
CA LEU A 178 22.31 9.48 0.39
C LEU A 178 21.86 10.24 -0.86
N THR A 179 22.77 10.52 -1.78
CA THR A 179 22.48 11.17 -3.06
C THR A 179 21.55 10.31 -3.91
N ALA A 180 21.86 9.03 -4.10
CA ALA A 180 21.02 8.12 -4.88
C ALA A 180 19.61 7.98 -4.28
N PHE A 181 19.52 7.79 -2.97
CA PHE A 181 18.24 7.72 -2.23
C PHE A 181 17.42 9.00 -2.39
N SER A 182 18.08 10.17 -2.29
CA SER A 182 17.43 11.47 -2.45
C SER A 182 16.90 11.67 -3.88
N ILE A 183 17.70 11.33 -4.90
CA ILE A 183 17.29 11.41 -6.31
C ILE A 183 16.05 10.52 -6.55
N MET A 184 16.08 9.27 -6.08
CA MET A 184 14.95 8.34 -6.25
C MET A 184 13.70 8.82 -5.53
N THR A 185 13.84 9.33 -4.30
CA THR A 185 12.72 9.86 -3.52
C THR A 185 12.11 11.10 -4.16
N ILE A 186 12.94 12.02 -4.68
CA ILE A 186 12.49 13.21 -5.40
C ILE A 186 11.81 12.82 -6.71
N ALA A 187 12.39 11.90 -7.49
CA ALA A 187 11.79 11.43 -8.73
C ALA A 187 10.41 10.79 -8.50
N TYR A 188 10.28 9.97 -7.45
CA TYR A 188 9.00 9.38 -7.04
C TYR A 188 7.99 10.46 -6.61
N GLY A 189 8.42 11.42 -5.78
CA GLY A 189 7.58 12.54 -5.36
C GLY A 189 7.09 13.40 -6.54
N LEU A 190 7.97 13.68 -7.50
CA LEU A 190 7.64 14.42 -8.72
C LEU A 190 6.65 13.64 -9.61
N SER A 191 6.79 12.31 -9.68
CA SER A 191 5.86 11.44 -10.41
C SER A 191 4.44 11.55 -9.83
N ILE A 192 4.30 11.46 -8.50
CA ILE A 192 3.02 11.66 -7.82
C ILE A 192 2.49 13.08 -8.07
N TYR A 193 3.33 14.10 -7.88
CA TYR A 193 2.93 15.50 -8.06
C TYR A 193 2.37 15.75 -9.47
N LYS A 194 3.08 15.30 -10.52
CA LYS A 194 2.64 15.46 -11.92
C LYS A 194 1.31 14.75 -12.21
N SER A 195 1.06 13.60 -11.58
CA SER A 195 -0.24 12.93 -11.69
C SER A 195 -1.36 13.73 -11.02
N LEU A 196 -1.11 14.25 -9.81
CA LEU A 196 -2.10 15.01 -9.04
C LEU A 196 -2.36 16.41 -9.61
N GLU A 197 -1.41 17.02 -10.32
CA GLU A 197 -1.59 18.31 -10.99
C GLU A 197 -2.73 18.29 -12.03
N LYS A 198 -2.99 17.11 -12.62
CA LYS A 198 -4.12 16.88 -13.53
C LYS A 198 -5.49 17.07 -12.86
N LEU A 199 -5.56 17.06 -11.52
CA LEU A 199 -6.79 17.36 -10.77
C LEU A 199 -7.12 18.86 -10.70
N LYS A 200 -6.24 19.74 -11.24
CA LYS A 200 -6.41 21.21 -11.23
C LYS A 200 -6.62 21.80 -9.83
N LEU A 201 -6.01 21.18 -8.82
CA LEU A 201 -6.03 21.64 -7.43
C LEU A 201 -4.93 22.67 -7.16
N PRO A 202 -5.07 23.56 -6.16
CA PRO A 202 -3.98 24.44 -5.74
C PRO A 202 -2.74 23.65 -5.33
N LYS A 203 -1.55 24.07 -5.78
CA LYS A 203 -0.27 23.37 -5.53
C LYS A 203 -0.04 23.03 -4.06
N ILE A 204 -0.36 23.96 -3.15
CA ILE A 204 -0.24 23.75 -1.71
C ILE A 204 -1.15 22.62 -1.19
N ARG A 205 -2.34 22.44 -1.79
CA ARG A 205 -3.28 21.37 -1.43
C ARG A 205 -2.75 20.01 -1.89
N ILE A 206 -2.13 19.95 -3.07
CA ILE A 206 -1.44 18.74 -3.58
C ILE A 206 -0.31 18.34 -2.63
N LEU A 207 0.60 19.27 -2.32
CA LEU A 207 1.74 19.00 -1.44
C LEU A 207 1.30 18.56 -0.03
N ARG A 208 0.29 19.23 0.54
CA ARG A 208 -0.30 18.81 1.83
C ARG A 208 -0.92 17.42 1.77
N SER A 209 -1.55 17.06 0.66
CA SER A 209 -2.12 15.74 0.45
C SER A 209 -1.04 14.66 0.32
N MET A 210 0.06 14.95 -0.39
CA MET A 210 1.21 14.05 -0.51
C MET A 210 1.86 13.79 0.86
N GLY A 211 2.08 14.83 1.66
CA GLY A 211 2.58 14.65 3.03
C GLY A 211 1.61 13.89 3.93
N SER A 212 0.30 14.15 3.78
CA SER A 212 -0.73 13.44 4.55
C SER A 212 -0.78 11.95 4.22
N ILE A 213 -0.78 11.59 2.92
CA ILE A 213 -0.80 10.17 2.54
C ILE A 213 0.49 9.45 2.95
N ALA A 214 1.65 10.10 2.89
CA ALA A 214 2.90 9.54 3.39
C ALA A 214 2.81 9.24 4.91
N ALA A 215 2.30 10.19 5.70
CA ALA A 215 2.10 10.02 7.14
C ALA A 215 1.13 8.87 7.46
N PHE A 216 -0.01 8.79 6.76
CA PHE A 216 -0.99 7.71 6.96
C PHE A 216 -0.42 6.35 6.56
N THR A 217 0.37 6.30 5.49
CA THR A 217 1.01 5.06 5.00
C THR A 217 2.06 4.54 5.97
N VAL A 218 2.92 5.41 6.51
CA VAL A 218 3.87 5.05 7.57
C VAL A 218 3.16 4.52 8.81
N SER A 219 2.03 5.13 9.18
CA SER A 219 1.29 4.77 10.38
C SER A 219 0.61 3.40 10.30
N ILE A 220 0.29 2.91 9.10
CA ILE A 220 -0.23 1.54 8.92
C ILE A 220 0.90 0.50 8.80
N SER A 221 2.15 0.91 8.60
CA SER A 221 3.28 0.01 8.33
C SER A 221 3.47 -1.15 9.32
N PRO A 222 3.34 -1.02 10.66
CA PRO A 222 3.47 -2.15 11.57
C PRO A 222 2.40 -3.21 11.36
N TYR A 223 1.18 -2.79 10.98
CA TYR A 223 0.10 -3.71 10.68
C TYR A 223 0.32 -4.45 9.37
N ILE A 224 0.88 -3.75 8.37
CA ILE A 224 1.26 -4.34 7.08
C ILE A 224 2.36 -5.37 7.29
N LEU A 225 3.40 -5.06 8.05
CA LEU A 225 4.43 -6.04 8.42
C LEU A 225 3.83 -7.28 9.08
N ALA A 226 2.99 -7.10 10.11
CA ALA A 226 2.35 -8.22 10.81
C ALA A 226 1.52 -9.09 9.86
N HIS A 227 0.76 -8.50 8.94
CA HIS A 227 -0.10 -9.24 8.01
C HIS A 227 0.67 -9.86 6.84
N THR A 228 1.75 -9.23 6.38
CA THR A 228 2.69 -9.81 5.41
C THR A 228 3.39 -11.02 6.01
N VAL A 229 3.93 -10.92 7.23
CA VAL A 229 4.55 -12.06 7.94
C VAL A 229 3.52 -13.14 8.20
N LYS A 230 2.31 -12.78 8.64
CA LYS A 230 1.22 -13.74 8.85
C LYS A 230 0.88 -14.47 7.56
N ALA A 231 0.79 -13.80 6.41
CA ALA A 231 0.52 -14.45 5.12
C ALA A 231 1.67 -15.32 4.62
N LEU A 232 2.91 -15.04 5.03
CA LEU A 232 4.08 -15.88 4.73
C LEU A 232 4.06 -17.17 5.56
N LEU A 233 3.80 -17.07 6.87
CA LEU A 233 3.84 -18.19 7.81
C LEU A 233 2.55 -19.01 7.84
N ASP A 234 1.40 -18.35 7.85
CA ASP A 234 0.07 -18.94 7.92
C ASP A 234 -0.71 -18.60 6.64
N ASN A 235 -1.66 -19.45 6.31
CA ASN A 235 -2.50 -19.36 5.12
C ASN A 235 -3.95 -19.00 5.46
N LYS A 236 -4.24 -18.55 6.71
CA LYS A 236 -5.59 -18.21 7.16
C LYS A 236 -5.65 -16.88 7.94
N ILE A 237 -6.70 -16.11 7.67
CA ILE A 237 -7.10 -14.95 8.45
C ILE A 237 -8.62 -14.88 8.51
N SER A 238 -9.17 -14.41 9.64
CA SER A 238 -10.60 -14.10 9.72
C SER A 238 -10.91 -12.94 8.78
N TYR A 239 -11.84 -13.13 7.85
CA TYR A 239 -12.25 -12.08 6.95
C TYR A 239 -13.04 -11.02 7.72
N VAL A 240 -12.46 -9.83 7.85
CA VAL A 240 -13.14 -8.67 8.45
C VAL A 240 -13.61 -7.75 7.34
N VAL A 241 -14.92 -7.54 7.25
CA VAL A 241 -15.51 -6.57 6.31
C VAL A 241 -15.04 -5.18 6.72
N THR A 242 -14.39 -4.47 5.81
CA THR A 242 -13.99 -3.08 6.04
C THR A 242 -15.24 -2.22 6.29
N PRO A 243 -15.34 -1.51 7.43
CA PRO A 243 -16.41 -0.55 7.64
C PRO A 243 -16.30 0.57 6.60
N LYS A 244 -17.36 0.82 5.83
CA LYS A 244 -17.42 1.88 4.82
C LYS A 244 -18.72 2.69 4.97
N GLY A 245 -18.66 3.97 4.58
CA GLY A 245 -19.82 4.87 4.59
C GLY A 245 -20.37 5.13 6.00
N GLU A 246 -21.67 4.94 6.19
CA GLU A 246 -22.35 5.15 7.48
C GLU A 246 -21.82 4.25 8.62
N LYS A 247 -21.31 3.07 8.26
CA LYS A 247 -20.73 2.12 9.22
C LYS A 247 -19.37 2.58 9.74
N GLU A 248 -18.76 3.59 9.13
CA GLU A 248 -17.53 4.18 9.64
C GLU A 248 -17.83 4.99 10.90
N ARG A 249 -17.26 4.57 12.02
CA ARG A 249 -17.29 5.32 13.27
C ARG A 249 -15.92 5.93 13.48
N ALA A 250 -15.88 7.19 13.90
CA ALA A 250 -14.63 7.80 14.33
C ALA A 250 -14.07 6.92 15.46
N GLY A 251 -12.85 6.45 15.26
CA GLY A 251 -12.22 5.54 16.21
C GLY A 251 -11.68 6.30 17.41
N GLY A 252 -11.62 5.63 18.56
CA GLY A 252 -10.71 6.06 19.64
C GLY A 252 -9.25 6.00 19.19
N ARG A 253 -8.33 6.45 20.05
CA ARG A 253 -6.90 6.34 19.77
C ARG A 253 -6.51 4.87 19.58
N ASP A 254 -5.82 4.58 18.48
CA ASP A 254 -5.33 3.25 18.19
C ASP A 254 -4.15 2.90 19.13
N MET A 255 -4.41 2.07 20.14
CA MET A 255 -3.44 1.76 21.19
C MET A 255 -2.16 1.13 20.64
N ASN A 256 -2.27 0.26 19.63
CA ASN A 256 -1.09 -0.37 19.02
C ASN A 256 -0.21 0.66 18.30
N LEU A 257 -0.82 1.65 17.64
CA LEU A 257 -0.08 2.76 17.04
C LEU A 257 0.55 3.67 18.10
N VAL A 258 -0.12 3.89 19.22
CA VAL A 258 0.43 4.65 20.36
C VAL A 258 1.62 3.92 20.97
N LEU A 259 1.53 2.61 21.21
CA LEU A 259 2.64 1.81 21.71
C LEU A 259 3.83 1.82 20.75
N PHE A 260 3.57 1.75 19.44
CA PHE A 260 4.62 1.89 18.43
C PHE A 260 5.26 3.28 18.45
N ALA A 261 4.48 4.35 18.62
CA ALA A 261 5.01 5.70 18.77
C ALA A 261 5.85 5.85 20.05
N ILE A 262 5.45 5.24 21.16
CA ILE A 262 6.21 5.21 22.42
C ILE A 262 7.54 4.50 22.20
N TYR A 263 7.53 3.32 21.58
CA TYR A 263 8.74 2.58 21.24
C TYR A 263 9.71 3.45 20.43
N LEU A 264 9.24 4.05 19.34
CA LEU A 264 10.07 4.91 18.50
C LEU A 264 10.59 6.12 19.27
N THR A 265 9.78 6.72 20.14
CA THR A 265 10.21 7.84 21.00
C THR A 265 11.33 7.41 21.95
N VAL A 266 11.18 6.27 22.64
CA VAL A 266 12.21 5.74 23.55
C VAL A 266 13.50 5.46 22.80
N THR A 267 13.43 4.78 21.66
CA THR A 267 14.63 4.49 20.87
C THR A 267 15.26 5.72 20.24
N LEU A 268 14.47 6.73 19.87
CA LEU A 268 14.98 8.01 19.38
C LEU A 268 15.78 8.71 20.48
N LEU A 269 15.23 8.81 21.70
CA LEU A 269 15.93 9.43 22.83
C LEU A 269 17.19 8.65 23.21
N GLY A 270 17.13 7.31 23.23
CA GLY A 270 18.29 6.46 23.48
C GLY A 270 19.42 6.68 22.46
N ASN A 271 19.08 6.76 21.16
CA ASN A 271 20.06 7.06 20.12
C ASN A 271 20.64 8.47 20.24
N LEU A 272 19.83 9.48 20.62
CA LEU A 272 20.34 10.84 20.84
C LEU A 272 21.34 10.91 22.00
N ILE A 273 21.09 10.17 23.09
CA ILE A 273 21.97 10.14 24.26
C ILE A 273 23.34 9.53 23.91
N ILE A 274 23.36 8.50 23.08
CA ILE A 274 24.60 7.80 22.66
C ILE A 274 25.33 8.54 21.52
N GLY A 275 24.69 9.53 20.89
CA GLY A 275 25.26 10.33 19.80
C GLY A 275 24.97 9.80 18.39
N ASN A 276 24.01 8.88 18.24
CA ASN A 276 23.59 8.31 16.96
C ASN A 276 22.58 9.25 16.27
N TYR A 277 23.06 10.38 15.76
CA TYR A 277 22.23 11.46 15.22
C TYR A 277 21.50 11.09 13.92
N PHE A 278 22.12 10.33 13.01
CA PHE A 278 21.48 9.94 11.74
C PHE A 278 20.32 8.98 11.99
N THR A 279 20.53 8.01 12.88
CA THR A 279 19.46 7.08 13.28
C THR A 279 18.34 7.83 13.99
N SER A 280 18.67 8.77 14.87
CA SER A 280 17.68 9.62 15.55
C SER A 280 16.85 10.47 14.58
N MET A 281 17.50 11.08 13.57
CA MET A 281 16.82 11.87 12.54
C MET A 281 15.89 11.01 11.69
N TRP A 282 16.35 9.81 11.30
CA TRP A 282 15.56 8.86 10.54
C TRP A 282 14.30 8.43 11.30
N VAL A 283 14.43 8.02 12.57
CA VAL A 283 13.28 7.69 13.43
C VAL A 283 12.35 8.90 13.61
N GLY A 284 12.92 10.09 13.84
CA GLY A 284 12.17 11.32 14.06
C GLY A 284 11.27 11.70 12.88
N MET A 285 11.74 11.51 11.65
CA MET A 285 10.96 11.76 10.43
C MET A 285 9.69 10.90 10.37
N PHE A 286 9.81 9.61 10.64
CA PHE A 286 8.66 8.68 10.60
C PHE A 286 7.75 8.86 11.82
N LEU A 287 8.32 9.12 12.99
CA LEU A 287 7.57 9.42 14.21
C LEU A 287 6.70 10.67 14.05
N ALA A 288 7.20 11.72 13.38
CA ALA A 288 6.41 12.90 13.05
C ALA A 288 5.18 12.57 12.18
N GLY A 289 5.31 11.63 11.23
CA GLY A 289 4.20 11.11 10.44
C GLY A 289 3.16 10.36 11.27
N ILE A 290 3.60 9.59 12.26
CA ILE A 290 2.71 8.87 13.19
C ILE A 290 1.94 9.85 14.07
N PHE A 291 2.62 10.86 14.65
CA PHE A 291 1.94 11.91 15.41
C PHE A 291 0.95 12.71 14.55
N TYR A 292 1.32 13.04 13.31
CA TYR A 292 0.40 13.69 12.37
C TYR A 292 -0.86 12.86 12.16
N THR A 293 -0.72 11.54 11.99
CA THR A 293 -1.86 10.63 11.81
C THR A 293 -2.76 10.60 13.04
N LEU A 294 -2.19 10.40 14.23
CA LEU A 294 -2.94 10.38 15.49
C LEU A 294 -3.73 11.67 15.73
N LEU A 295 -3.22 12.82 15.28
CA LEU A 295 -3.83 14.12 15.50
C LEU A 295 -4.76 14.59 14.38
N LYS A 296 -4.54 14.15 13.14
CA LYS A 296 -5.13 14.78 11.95
C LYS A 296 -5.87 13.84 11.01
N ALA A 297 -5.70 12.51 11.09
CA ALA A 297 -6.28 11.58 10.11
C ALA A 297 -7.79 11.78 9.92
N GLU A 298 -8.53 11.84 11.03
CA GLU A 298 -10.00 11.94 11.03
C GLU A 298 -10.50 13.38 11.15
N LYS A 299 -9.60 14.38 11.09
CA LYS A 299 -10.01 15.80 11.12
C LYS A 299 -10.83 16.12 9.88
N ILE A 300 -12.04 16.64 10.09
CA ILE A 300 -12.94 17.09 9.02
C ILE A 300 -12.31 18.28 8.29
N VAL A 301 -12.37 18.24 6.97
CA VAL A 301 -11.94 19.32 6.07
C VAL A 301 -13.20 19.99 5.55
N HIS A 302 -13.42 21.23 5.97
CA HIS A 302 -14.43 22.10 5.38
C HIS A 302 -13.87 22.57 4.03
N THR A 303 -14.59 22.25 2.96
CA THR A 303 -14.27 22.66 1.59
C THR A 303 -14.63 24.10 1.36
#